data_AF-A0A932UUM2-F1
#
_entry.id   AF-A0A932UUM2-F1
#
_cell.length_a   1.000
_cell.length_b   1.000
_cell.length_c   1.000
_cell.angle_alpha   90.00
_cell.angle_beta   90.00
_cell.angle_gamma   90.00
#
_symmetry.space_group_name_H-M   'P 1'
#
loop_
_entity.id
_entity.type
_entity.pdbx_description
1 polymer ?
#
loop_
_entity_poly.entity_id
_entity_poly.type
_entity_poly.pdbx_seq_one_letter_code
_entity_poly.pdbx_strand_id
1 'polypeptide(L)' 'MRVQSPSYDFSLAAEMLNFFSEDAREGIQAVIEKRKPNFPSAQ' A
#
# COMPACT_ATOMS: atom_id res chain seq x y z
N MET A 1 -15.94 -24.61 -1.78
CA MET A 1 -14.64 -24.22 -1.15
C MET A 1 -14.03 -23.14 -2.03
N ARG A 2 -13.74 -21.95 -1.47
CA ARG A 2 -13.37 -20.74 -2.23
C ARG A 2 -11.97 -20.90 -2.86
N VAL A 3 -11.91 -21.27 -4.13
CA VAL A 3 -10.64 -21.54 -4.84
C VAL A 3 -9.80 -20.28 -5.13
N GLN A 4 -10.28 -19.08 -4.76
CA GLN A 4 -9.50 -17.83 -4.83
C GLN A 4 -8.81 -17.45 -3.51
N SER A 5 -8.93 -18.25 -2.45
CA SER A 5 -8.42 -17.88 -1.11
C SER A 5 -6.92 -17.60 -1.07
N PRO A 6 -5.99 -18.48 -1.53
CA PRO A 6 -4.56 -18.28 -1.25
C PRO A 6 -3.96 -17.00 -1.87
N SER A 7 -4.29 -16.69 -3.13
CA SER A 7 -3.75 -15.50 -3.80
C SER A 7 -4.37 -14.21 -3.26
N TYR A 8 -5.66 -14.23 -2.90
CA TYR A 8 -6.33 -13.09 -2.28
C TYR A 8 -5.80 -12.83 -0.87
N ASP A 9 -5.74 -13.88 -0.04
CA ASP A 9 -5.24 -13.81 1.33
C ASP A 9 -3.77 -13.35 1.35
N PHE A 10 -2.96 -13.83 0.40
CA PHE A 10 -1.58 -13.37 0.24
C PHE A 10 -1.49 -11.91 -0.19
N SER A 11 -2.29 -11.49 -1.18
CA SER A 11 -2.32 -10.10 -1.64
C SER A 11 -2.71 -9.16 -0.49
N LEU A 12 -3.73 -9.53 0.28
CA LEU A 12 -4.17 -8.77 1.44
C LEU A 12 -3.09 -8.71 2.53
N ALA A 13 -2.45 -9.83 2.84
CA ALA A 13 -1.35 -9.85 3.82
C ALA A 13 -0.18 -8.96 3.38
N ALA A 14 0.17 -8.98 2.09
CA ALA A 14 1.19 -8.11 1.53
C ALA A 14 0.80 -6.62 1.64
N GLU A 15 -0.45 -6.26 1.34
CA GLU A 15 -0.94 -4.89 1.55
C GLU A 15 -0.91 -4.48 3.03
N MET A 16 -1.28 -5.37 3.96
CA MET A 16 -1.19 -5.11 5.40
C MET A 16 0.23 -4.77 5.84
N LEU A 17 1.25 -5.43 5.28
CA LEU A 17 2.65 -5.14 5.56
C LEU A 17 3.07 -3.76 5.00
N ASN A 18 2.52 -3.36 3.85
CA ASN A 18 2.85 -2.07 3.24
C ASN A 18 2.37 -0.86 4.05
N PHE A 19 1.42 -1.01 4.98
CA PHE A 19 1.03 0.08 5.88
C PHE A 19 2.16 0.56 6.81
N PHE A 20 3.20 -0.25 7.01
CA PHE A 20 4.38 0.13 7.79
C PHE A 20 5.45 0.84 6.94
N SER A 21 5.26 0.93 5.63
CA SER A 21 6.20 1.60 4.73
C SER A 21 6.15 3.13 4.86
N GLU A 22 7.25 3.78 4.50
CA GLU A 22 7.29 5.25 4.38
C GLU A 22 6.39 5.76 3.25
N ASP A 23 6.24 4.96 2.19
CA ASP A 23 5.33 5.23 1.07
C ASP A 23 3.87 5.37 1.49
N ALA A 24 3.41 4.56 2.46
CA ALA A 24 2.05 4.67 2.98
C ALA A 24 1.81 6.03 3.66
N ARG A 25 2.79 6.52 4.43
CA ARG A 25 2.71 7.84 5.08
C ARG A 25 2.71 8.97 4.05
N GLU A 26 3.60 8.91 3.06
CA GLU A 26 3.69 9.90 1.99
C GLU A 26 2.42 9.94 1.14
N GLY A 27 1.86 8.77 0.79
CA GLY A 27 0.61 8.69 0.04
C GLY A 27 -0.56 9.36 0.76
N ILE A 28 -0.68 9.16 2.07
CA ILE A 28 -1.70 9.83 2.89
C ILE A 28 -1.51 11.35 2.88
N GLN A 29 -0.27 11.82 3.10
CA GLN A 29 0.03 13.26 3.10
C GLN A 29 -0.28 13.89 1.73
N ALA A 30 0.14 13.25 0.64
CA ALA A 30 -0.10 13.74 -0.71
C ALA A 30 -1.61 13.88 -1.04
N VAL A 31 -2.45 12.97 -0.55
CA VAL A 31 -3.91 13.06 -0.69
C VAL A 31 -4.48 14.25 0.10
N ILE A 32 -4.04 14.42 1.36
CA ILE A 32 -4.47 15.54 2.22
C ILE A 32 -4.09 16.89 1.59
N GLU A 33 -2.86 16.99 1.09
CA GLU A 33 -2.28 18.19 0.49
C GLU A 33 -2.69 18.41 -0.97
N LYS A 34 -3.39 17.45 -1.60
CA LYS A 34 -3.79 17.46 -3.01
C LYS A 34 -2.63 17.68 -3.98
N ARG A 35 -1.50 17.07 -3.69
CA ARG A 35 -0.30 17.09 -4.54
C ARG A 35 0.01 15.69 -5.07
N LYS A 36 0.95 15.60 -6.02
CA LYS A 36 1.49 14.32 -6.43
C LYS A 36 2.37 13.74 -5.30
N PRO A 37 2.27 12.44 -5.01
CA PRO A 37 3.16 11.79 -4.04
C PRO A 37 4.59 11.70 -4.59
N ASN A 38 5.56 11.78 -3.70
CA ASN A 38 6.98 11.56 -3.95
C ASN A 38 7.41 10.33 -3.15
N PHE A 39 7.17 9.13 -3.69
CA PHE A 39 7.43 7.89 -2.99
C PHE A 39 8.93 7.63 -2.80
N PRO A 40 9.41 7.44 -1.55
CA PRO A 40 10.78 7.05 -1.27
C PRO A 40 11.25 5.80 -2.03
N SER A 41 10.36 4.82 -2.25
CA SER A 41 10.70 3.60 -2.98
C SER A 41 10.92 3.77 -4.49
N ALA A 42 10.48 4.89 -5.07
CA ALA A 42 10.45 5.12 -6.51
C ALA A 42 11.46 6.20 -6.98
N GLN A 43 12.44 6.53 -6.14
CA GLN A 43 13.56 7.43 -6.46
C GLN A 43 14.64 6.74 -7.28
#